data_AF-A0A7L1GLD7-F1
#
_entry.id   AF-A0A7L1GLD7-F1
#
_cell.length_a   1.000
_cell.length_b   1.000
_cell.length_c   1.000
_cell.angle_alpha   90.00
_cell.angle_beta   90.00
_cell.angle_gamma   90.00
#
_symmetry.space_group_name_H-M   'P 1'
#
loop_
_entity.id
_entity.type
_entity.pdbx_description
1 polymer ?
#
loop_
_entity_poly.entity_id
_entity_poly.type
_entity_poly.pdbx_seq_one_letter_code
_entity_poly.pdbx_strand_id
1 'polypeptide(L)'
;GPDFGYVSREPLFEAITSLDSFGNLEVSPPVTVAGKEYPLGRILIGSSFPTSAGRRMTKVVREFLYAQQVQAPVELYSDWLAVGHVDEFVTFVPTSDAKRFRMLMASPAACYKLFREKQKEGQGEATMFKGKRTGREAWLRQLARGQQILGAGQASGGRMDTKRVTINKVLSNDLLVQQNQYVQRCIDWNRDVLKKELGLTEEDIIDLPALFKLDKQGKAVPYFPNMVTMIILAKDLGIPKPFGPVTGGECCLERRTRSLLEPLGLRCRFLEEVASYHGSLGEVRCGTNVHRQPFAFKWWHVTP
;
A
#
# COMPACT_ATOMS: atom_id res chain seq x y z
N GLY A 1 8.01 -3.92 28.60
CA GLY A 1 8.39 -5.13 29.36
C GLY A 1 9.89 -5.16 29.51
N PRO A 2 10.48 -6.21 30.12
CA PRO A 2 11.93 -6.43 30.05
C PRO A 2 12.40 -6.37 28.59
N ASP A 3 13.40 -5.53 28.30
CA ASP A 3 13.98 -5.28 26.97
C ASP A 3 12.97 -4.91 25.87
N PHE A 4 11.82 -4.34 26.24
CA PHE A 4 10.81 -3.85 25.31
C PHE A 4 10.32 -2.47 25.76
N GLY A 5 10.90 -1.43 25.18
CA GLY A 5 10.60 -0.04 25.48
C GLY A 5 9.21 0.40 25.01
N TYR A 6 8.72 1.49 25.59
CA TYR A 6 7.46 2.12 25.21
C TYR A 6 7.65 3.63 25.11
N VAL A 7 7.07 4.24 24.08
CA VAL A 7 7.05 5.68 23.90
C VAL A 7 5.72 6.08 23.23
N SER A 8 5.12 7.17 23.71
CA SER A 8 3.95 7.78 23.09
C SER A 8 4.11 9.29 23.01
N ARG A 9 3.34 9.91 22.11
CA ARG A 9 3.18 11.36 21.98
C ARG A 9 1.70 11.64 21.79
N GLU A 10 1.16 12.52 22.61
CA GLU A 10 -0.27 12.87 22.59
C GLU A 10 -0.41 14.37 22.33
N PRO A 11 -1.22 14.78 21.34
CA PRO A 11 -1.44 16.19 21.07
C PRO A 11 -2.30 16.82 22.16
N LEU A 12 -1.93 18.03 22.61
CA LEU A 12 -2.70 18.75 23.64
C LEU A 12 -3.97 19.40 23.09
N PHE A 13 -3.92 19.90 21.84
CA PHE A 13 -5.01 20.69 21.24
C PHE A 13 -5.34 20.29 19.79
N GLU A 14 -4.41 19.63 19.10
CA GLU A 14 -4.59 19.22 17.71
C GLU A 14 -5.44 17.95 17.63
N ALA A 15 -6.43 17.93 16.74
CA ALA A 15 -7.27 16.76 16.55
C ALA A 15 -6.48 15.62 15.87
N ILE A 16 -6.60 14.41 16.41
CA ILE A 16 -6.04 13.19 15.83
C ILE A 16 -6.84 12.82 14.57
N THR A 17 -6.15 12.48 13.50
CA THR A 17 -6.76 12.03 12.24
C THR A 17 -6.28 10.63 11.86
N SER A 18 -6.81 10.08 10.77
CA SER A 18 -6.31 8.82 10.22
C SER A 18 -4.80 8.86 9.90
N LEU A 19 -4.25 10.03 9.56
CA LEU A 19 -2.81 10.19 9.24
C LEU A 19 -1.88 10.03 10.45
N ASP A 20 -2.40 9.99 11.68
CA ASP A 20 -1.63 9.69 12.89
C ASP A 20 -1.45 8.18 13.12
N SER A 21 -2.16 7.33 12.37
CA SER A 21 -1.99 5.88 12.42
C SER A 21 -0.67 5.46 11.78
N PHE A 22 -0.01 4.42 12.30
CA PHE A 22 1.33 4.02 11.86
C PHE A 22 1.41 3.25 10.53
N GLY A 23 0.28 2.98 9.85
CA GLY A 23 0.32 2.69 8.41
C GLY A 23 0.81 3.91 7.60
N ASN A 24 0.67 5.11 8.17
CA ASN A 24 1.19 6.36 7.62
C ASN A 24 2.62 6.69 8.07
N LEU A 25 3.35 5.74 8.69
CA LEU A 25 4.72 5.90 9.15
C LEU A 25 5.57 4.71 8.69
N GLU A 26 6.37 4.92 7.66
CA GLU A 26 7.25 3.92 7.05
C GLU A 26 8.70 4.41 7.06
N VAL A 27 9.63 3.56 6.60
CA VAL A 27 11.05 3.93 6.46
C VAL A 27 11.64 3.29 5.21
N SER A 28 12.43 4.06 4.47
CA SER A 28 13.16 3.54 3.31
C SER A 28 14.30 2.61 3.74
N PRO A 29 14.83 1.78 2.82
CA PRO A 29 16.17 1.19 2.97
C PRO A 29 17.25 2.28 3.05
N PRO A 30 18.49 1.91 3.42
CA PRO A 30 19.65 2.81 3.33
C PRO A 30 19.86 3.33 1.91
N VAL A 31 20.12 4.63 1.77
CA VAL A 31 20.28 5.31 0.47
C VAL A 31 21.41 6.33 0.51
N THR A 32 21.87 6.75 -0.66
CA THR A 32 22.80 7.87 -0.83
C THR A 32 22.18 8.85 -1.81
N VAL A 33 22.09 10.13 -1.43
CA VAL A 33 21.41 11.17 -2.20
C VAL A 33 22.36 12.32 -2.41
N ALA A 34 22.75 12.56 -3.67
CA ALA A 34 23.69 13.63 -4.03
C ALA A 34 24.97 13.66 -3.16
N GLY A 35 25.52 12.48 -2.85
CA GLY A 35 26.72 12.33 -2.02
C GLY A 35 26.48 12.30 -0.50
N LYS A 36 25.26 12.56 -0.01
CA LYS A 36 24.89 12.41 1.40
C LYS A 36 24.38 11.00 1.67
N GLU A 37 25.02 10.30 2.60
CA GLU A 37 24.61 8.96 3.03
C GLU A 37 23.51 9.01 4.10
N TYR A 38 22.52 8.14 3.94
CA TYR A 38 21.47 7.86 4.93
C TYR A 38 21.53 6.38 5.30
N PRO A 39 22.49 5.97 6.17
CA PRO A 39 22.80 4.57 6.42
C PRO A 39 21.71 3.80 7.17
N LEU A 40 20.76 4.52 7.77
CA LEU A 40 19.58 3.98 8.46
C LEU A 40 18.27 4.20 7.66
N GLY A 41 18.40 4.63 6.41
CA GLY A 41 17.28 5.06 5.57
C GLY A 41 16.69 6.39 6.00
N ARG A 42 15.54 6.74 5.42
CA ARG A 42 14.77 7.94 5.74
C ARG A 42 13.34 7.57 6.11
N ILE A 43 12.82 8.17 7.18
CA ILE A 43 11.41 8.03 7.58
C ILE A 43 10.53 8.64 6.49
N LEU A 44 9.43 7.97 6.17
CA LEU A 44 8.42 8.40 5.21
C LEU A 44 7.08 8.57 5.93
N ILE A 45 6.51 9.77 5.89
CA ILE A 45 5.19 10.05 6.48
C ILE A 45 4.27 10.71 5.47
N GLY A 46 3.01 10.35 5.48
CA GLY A 46 2.02 10.95 4.58
C GLY A 46 1.44 12.26 5.12
N SER A 47 1.16 13.16 4.20
CA SER A 47 0.77 14.56 4.42
C SER A 47 -0.18 15.02 3.31
N SER A 48 -0.53 16.30 3.34
CA SER A 48 -1.29 16.99 2.30
C SER A 48 -0.44 18.04 1.60
N PHE A 49 -0.90 18.55 0.46
CA PHE A 49 -0.38 19.81 -0.07
C PHE A 49 -0.58 20.95 0.94
N PRO A 50 0.25 22.00 0.91
CA PRO A 50 0.18 23.12 1.86
C PRO A 50 -1.08 23.97 1.59
N THR A 51 -2.22 23.48 2.05
CA THR A 51 -3.52 24.16 2.04
C THR A 51 -4.10 24.15 3.46
N SER A 52 -5.07 25.01 3.73
CA SER A 52 -5.71 25.12 5.06
C SER A 52 -6.63 23.95 5.41
N ALA A 53 -6.91 23.03 4.48
CA ALA A 53 -7.94 22.00 4.63
C ALA A 53 -7.42 20.55 4.53
N GLY A 54 -6.13 20.35 4.31
CA GLY A 54 -5.54 19.01 4.18
C GLY A 54 -5.29 18.34 5.54
N ARG A 55 -5.43 17.02 5.59
CA ARG A 55 -5.04 16.25 6.79
C ARG A 55 -3.52 16.16 6.87
N ARG A 56 -2.98 16.16 8.08
CA ARG A 56 -1.55 15.94 8.34
C ARG A 56 -1.38 15.18 9.65
N MET A 57 -0.31 14.40 9.76
CA MET A 57 0.12 13.84 11.04
C MET A 57 0.35 14.98 12.04
N THR A 58 -0.09 14.78 13.29
CA THR A 58 -0.01 15.79 14.34
C THR A 58 1.41 16.32 14.52
N LYS A 59 1.50 17.61 14.82
CA LYS A 59 2.77 18.32 15.01
C LYS A 59 3.64 17.64 16.07
N VAL A 60 3.06 17.19 17.17
CA VAL A 60 3.80 16.55 18.27
C VAL A 60 4.51 15.26 17.84
N VAL A 61 3.88 14.46 16.96
CA VAL A 61 4.48 13.24 16.42
C VAL A 61 5.53 13.60 15.38
N ARG A 62 5.25 14.56 14.47
CA ARG A 62 6.24 15.03 13.50
C ARG A 62 7.50 15.55 14.18
N GLU A 63 7.37 16.46 15.14
CA GLU A 63 8.50 17.03 15.89
C GLU A 63 9.30 15.95 16.62
N PHE A 64 8.62 14.94 17.19
CA PHE A 64 9.31 13.79 17.77
C PHE A 64 10.16 13.04 16.73
N LEU A 65 9.61 12.73 15.55
CA LEU A 65 10.35 12.04 14.48
C LEU A 65 11.53 12.86 13.96
N TYR A 66 11.33 14.17 13.70
CA TYR A 66 12.41 15.06 13.27
C TYR A 66 13.51 15.19 14.33
N ALA A 67 13.15 15.22 15.61
CA ALA A 67 14.11 15.31 16.71
C ALA A 67 15.00 14.07 16.86
N GLN A 68 14.67 12.93 16.24
CA GLN A 68 15.52 11.72 16.23
C GLN A 68 16.74 11.87 15.30
N GLN A 69 16.67 12.79 14.33
CA GLN A 69 17.74 13.19 13.39
C GLN A 69 18.22 12.10 12.40
N VAL A 70 18.60 10.93 12.90
CA VAL A 70 19.36 9.89 12.16
C VAL A 70 18.63 9.21 11.02
N GLN A 71 17.33 9.49 10.85
CA GLN A 71 16.49 9.00 9.75
C GLN A 71 15.73 10.14 9.03
N ALA A 72 16.19 11.40 9.16
CA ALA A 72 15.78 12.60 8.40
C ALA A 72 14.46 12.47 7.60
N PRO A 73 13.29 12.66 8.24
CA PRO A 73 11.98 12.37 7.64
C PRO A 73 11.70 13.07 6.30
N VAL A 74 10.88 12.44 5.47
CA VAL A 74 10.34 12.95 4.19
C VAL A 74 8.82 12.89 4.26
N GLU A 75 8.16 13.99 3.91
CA GLU A 75 6.70 14.03 3.78
C GLU A 75 6.27 13.68 2.36
N LEU A 76 5.36 12.73 2.25
CA LEU A 76 4.73 12.26 1.02
C LEU A 76 3.30 12.78 0.94
N TYR A 77 2.73 12.82 -0.25
CA TYR A 77 1.33 13.17 -0.45
C TYR A 77 0.45 11.92 -0.35
N SER A 78 -0.19 11.71 0.80
CA SER A 78 -1.11 10.59 1.03
C SER A 78 -2.57 11.02 1.21
N ASP A 79 -2.82 12.31 1.42
CA ASP A 79 -4.17 12.82 1.72
C ASP A 79 -5.17 12.60 0.57
N TRP A 80 -4.75 12.18 -0.63
CA TRP A 80 -5.65 11.76 -1.70
C TRP A 80 -6.37 10.41 -1.42
N LEU A 81 -5.87 9.59 -0.49
CA LEU A 81 -6.50 8.34 -0.05
C LEU A 81 -7.52 8.58 1.07
N ALA A 82 -8.57 7.76 1.13
CA ALA A 82 -9.59 7.88 2.16
C ALA A 82 -9.02 7.57 3.56
N VAL A 83 -8.22 6.51 3.67
CA VAL A 83 -7.47 6.19 4.89
C VAL A 83 -6.27 7.13 5.02
N GLY A 84 -5.52 7.36 3.94
CA GLY A 84 -4.52 8.43 3.90
C GLY A 84 -3.13 7.97 4.32
N HIS A 85 -2.80 6.69 4.12
CA HIS A 85 -1.55 6.10 4.58
C HIS A 85 -0.56 5.90 3.43
N VAL A 86 0.73 5.92 3.74
CA VAL A 86 1.80 5.73 2.73
C VAL A 86 1.95 4.27 2.32
N ASP A 87 1.70 3.33 3.24
CA ASP A 87 1.78 1.90 2.98
C ASP A 87 0.75 1.41 1.92
N GLU A 88 -0.32 2.19 1.71
CA GLU A 88 -1.33 1.95 0.68
C GLU A 88 -0.81 2.14 -0.75
N PHE A 89 0.31 2.83 -0.98
CA PHE A 89 0.76 3.08 -2.36
C PHE A 89 2.26 2.84 -2.60
N VAL A 90 3.07 2.69 -1.56
CA VAL A 90 4.50 2.42 -1.71
C VAL A 90 5.00 1.39 -0.71
N THR A 91 5.92 0.53 -1.17
CA THR A 91 6.72 -0.30 -0.27
C THR A 91 8.11 -0.63 -0.84
N PHE A 92 8.95 -1.33 -0.08
CA PHE A 92 10.28 -1.74 -0.49
C PHE A 92 10.51 -3.23 -0.27
N VAL A 93 11.01 -3.92 -1.29
CA VAL A 93 11.40 -5.34 -1.20
C VAL A 93 12.90 -5.48 -1.37
N PRO A 94 13.55 -6.43 -0.67
CA PRO A 94 14.97 -6.70 -0.88
C PRO A 94 15.20 -7.39 -2.22
N THR A 95 16.34 -7.13 -2.84
CA THR A 95 16.81 -7.84 -4.03
C THR A 95 18.21 -8.38 -3.80
N SER A 96 18.59 -9.41 -4.57
CA SER A 96 19.94 -9.99 -4.50
C SER A 96 20.91 -9.35 -5.50
N ASP A 97 20.46 -8.36 -6.28
CA ASP A 97 21.29 -7.65 -7.26
C ASP A 97 22.01 -6.45 -6.64
N ALA A 98 22.83 -5.75 -7.45
CA ALA A 98 23.65 -4.63 -6.99
C ALA A 98 22.85 -3.49 -6.33
N LYS A 99 21.57 -3.36 -6.67
CA LYS A 99 20.65 -2.33 -6.15
C LYS A 99 20.11 -2.66 -4.76
N ARG A 100 20.21 -3.93 -4.32
CA ARG A 100 19.84 -4.45 -2.98
C ARG A 100 18.37 -4.33 -2.57
N PHE A 101 17.60 -3.44 -3.20
CA PHE A 101 16.17 -3.33 -3.05
C PHE A 101 15.48 -2.89 -4.35
N ARG A 102 14.14 -2.97 -4.35
CA ARG A 102 13.25 -2.26 -5.28
C ARG A 102 12.16 -1.54 -4.52
N MET A 103 11.82 -0.35 -4.97
CA MET A 103 10.62 0.36 -4.56
C MET A 103 9.44 -0.16 -5.38
N LEU A 104 8.40 -0.63 -4.71
CA LEU A 104 7.16 -1.06 -5.34
C LEU A 104 6.14 0.06 -5.20
N MET A 105 5.50 0.45 -6.30
CA MET A 105 4.45 1.47 -6.28
C MET A 105 3.14 0.90 -6.85
N ALA A 106 2.02 1.24 -6.22
CA ALA A 106 0.71 0.99 -6.79
C ALA A 106 0.58 1.76 -8.13
N SER A 107 -0.02 1.16 -9.15
CA SER A 107 -0.11 1.78 -10.49
C SER A 107 -1.42 1.45 -11.21
N PRO A 108 -2.37 2.41 -11.23
CA PRO A 108 -3.51 2.37 -12.14
C PRO A 108 -3.11 2.23 -13.61
N ALA A 109 -2.09 2.94 -14.06
CA ALA A 109 -1.62 2.87 -15.44
C ALA A 109 -1.18 1.44 -15.82
N ALA A 110 -0.43 0.75 -14.93
CA ALA A 110 -0.02 -0.64 -15.15
C ALA A 110 -1.23 -1.59 -15.20
N CYS A 111 -2.26 -1.36 -14.38
CA CYS A 111 -3.47 -2.19 -14.40
C CYS A 111 -4.28 -1.99 -15.69
N TYR A 112 -4.51 -0.74 -16.11
CA TYR A 112 -5.20 -0.45 -17.37
C TYR A 112 -4.43 -0.99 -18.58
N LYS A 113 -3.10 -0.91 -18.58
CA LYS A 113 -2.27 -1.51 -19.63
C LYS A 113 -2.49 -3.03 -19.71
N LEU A 114 -2.37 -3.73 -18.58
CA LEU A 114 -2.62 -5.18 -18.50
C LEU A 114 -4.03 -5.55 -18.97
N PHE A 115 -5.05 -4.80 -18.55
CA PHE A 115 -6.44 -5.09 -18.92
C PHE A 115 -6.69 -4.86 -20.42
N ARG A 116 -6.09 -3.83 -21.03
CA ARG A 116 -6.15 -3.61 -22.48
C ARG A 116 -5.42 -4.72 -23.26
N GLU A 117 -4.28 -5.19 -22.77
CA GLU A 117 -3.57 -6.34 -23.36
C GLU A 117 -4.47 -7.59 -23.35
N LYS A 118 -5.06 -7.91 -22.19
CA LYS A 118 -5.97 -9.06 -22.07
C LYS A 118 -7.24 -8.91 -22.91
N GLN A 119 -7.79 -7.70 -23.03
CA GLN A 119 -8.91 -7.43 -23.95
C GLN A 119 -8.54 -7.74 -25.40
N LYS A 120 -7.35 -7.30 -25.86
CA LYS A 120 -6.84 -7.57 -27.22
C LYS A 120 -6.58 -9.05 -27.47
N GLU A 121 -6.23 -9.82 -26.43
CA GLU A 121 -6.12 -11.28 -26.48
C GLU A 121 -7.48 -12.01 -26.48
N GLY A 122 -8.60 -11.29 -26.59
CA GLY A 122 -9.95 -11.87 -26.60
C GLY A 122 -10.51 -12.20 -25.21
N GLN A 123 -9.85 -11.76 -24.13
CA GLN A 123 -10.23 -12.10 -22.75
C GLN A 123 -11.05 -10.98 -22.08
N GLY A 124 -11.69 -10.10 -22.86
CA GLY A 124 -12.47 -8.96 -22.36
C GLY A 124 -13.63 -9.35 -21.42
N GLU A 125 -14.19 -10.54 -21.58
CA GLU A 125 -15.27 -11.07 -20.72
C GLU A 125 -14.77 -11.80 -19.46
N ALA A 126 -13.45 -11.87 -19.23
CA ALA A 126 -12.90 -12.46 -18.01
C ALA A 126 -13.39 -11.72 -16.76
N THR A 127 -13.94 -12.47 -15.80
CA THR A 127 -14.61 -11.91 -14.62
C THR A 127 -13.66 -11.72 -13.44
N MET A 128 -13.80 -10.58 -12.76
CA MET A 128 -13.18 -10.28 -11.47
C MET A 128 -14.01 -10.83 -10.30
N PHE A 129 -13.40 -10.89 -9.13
CA PHE A 129 -14.02 -11.27 -7.85
C PHE A 129 -14.57 -12.70 -7.79
N LYS A 130 -14.16 -13.57 -8.72
CA LYS A 130 -14.46 -15.00 -8.68
C LYS A 130 -13.91 -15.61 -7.39
N GLY A 131 -14.77 -16.26 -6.61
CA GLY A 131 -14.39 -16.88 -5.33
C GLY A 131 -14.20 -15.90 -4.17
N LYS A 132 -14.39 -14.58 -4.38
CA LYS A 132 -14.40 -13.61 -3.27
C LYS A 132 -15.65 -13.85 -2.41
N ARG A 133 -15.44 -14.34 -1.20
CA ARG A 133 -16.52 -14.57 -0.22
C ARG A 133 -17.13 -13.24 0.19
N THR A 134 -18.44 -13.22 0.41
CA THR A 134 -19.11 -12.01 0.91
C THR A 134 -18.74 -11.76 2.37
N GLY A 135 -18.79 -10.50 2.82
CA GLY A 135 -18.48 -10.15 4.22
C GLY A 135 -19.32 -10.94 5.24
N ARG A 136 -20.55 -11.33 4.87
CA ARG A 136 -21.44 -12.18 5.68
C ARG A 136 -20.91 -13.61 5.84
N GLU A 137 -20.34 -14.21 4.80
CA GLU A 137 -19.77 -15.57 4.86
C GLU A 137 -18.44 -15.60 5.63
N ALA A 138 -17.64 -14.54 5.52
CA ALA A 138 -16.43 -14.38 6.32
C ALA A 138 -16.77 -14.24 7.82
N TRP A 139 -17.76 -13.40 8.14
CA TRP A 139 -18.23 -13.16 9.51
C TRP A 139 -18.83 -14.40 10.18
N LEU A 140 -19.67 -15.17 9.47
CA LEU A 140 -20.27 -16.41 9.98
C LEU A 140 -19.23 -17.48 10.36
N ARG A 141 -18.12 -17.59 9.62
CA ARG A 141 -17.03 -18.50 10.00
C ARG A 141 -16.22 -18.00 11.19
N GLN A 142 -16.11 -16.69 11.36
CA GLN A 142 -15.37 -16.11 12.48
C GLN A 142 -16.14 -16.32 13.79
N LEU A 143 -17.46 -16.22 13.75
CA LEU A 143 -18.34 -16.68 14.83
C LEU A 143 -18.23 -18.19 15.08
N ALA A 144 -18.20 -19.01 14.02
CA ALA A 144 -18.01 -20.46 14.16
C ALA A 144 -16.63 -20.84 14.72
N ARG A 145 -15.64 -19.93 14.66
CA ARG A 145 -14.29 -20.08 15.25
C ARG A 145 -14.18 -19.52 16.68
N GLY A 146 -15.28 -19.05 17.30
CA GLY A 146 -15.30 -18.63 18.70
C GLY A 146 -14.52 -17.35 19.01
N GLN A 147 -14.23 -16.50 18.02
CA GLN A 147 -13.56 -15.22 18.25
C GLN A 147 -14.57 -14.14 18.71
N GLN A 148 -14.25 -13.47 19.83
CA GLN A 148 -15.05 -12.38 20.38
C GLN A 148 -14.76 -11.07 19.64
N ILE A 149 -15.81 -10.43 19.11
CA ILE A 149 -15.71 -9.19 18.31
C ILE A 149 -15.88 -7.99 19.24
N LEU A 150 -14.81 -7.23 19.47
CA LEU A 150 -14.89 -5.88 20.04
C LEU A 150 -15.03 -4.89 18.87
N GLY A 151 -16.21 -4.28 18.73
CA GLY A 151 -16.46 -3.20 17.76
C GLY A 151 -17.43 -3.55 16.65
N ALA A 152 -18.74 -3.46 16.94
CA ALA A 152 -19.78 -3.43 15.92
C ALA A 152 -19.83 -2.04 15.24
N GLY A 153 -18.83 -1.74 14.42
CA GLY A 153 -18.94 -0.66 13.43
C GLY A 153 -19.84 -1.12 12.30
N GLN A 154 -20.85 -0.33 11.94
CA GLN A 154 -21.83 -0.65 10.90
C GLN A 154 -21.12 -1.10 9.61
N ALA A 155 -21.16 -2.41 9.33
CA ALA A 155 -20.88 -2.94 8.01
C ALA A 155 -21.98 -2.41 7.09
N SER A 156 -21.73 -1.27 6.45
CA SER A 156 -22.47 -0.83 5.26
C SER A 156 -22.07 -1.74 4.11
N GLY A 157 -22.52 -3.00 4.20
CA GLY A 157 -22.43 -4.00 3.15
C GLY A 157 -23.36 -3.61 2.02
N GLY A 158 -22.97 -2.60 1.25
CA GLY A 158 -23.52 -2.39 -0.08
C GLY A 158 -23.42 -3.71 -0.82
N ARG A 159 -24.57 -4.19 -1.30
CA ARG A 159 -24.70 -5.40 -2.11
C ARG A 159 -23.89 -5.19 -3.38
N MET A 160 -22.58 -5.47 -3.34
CA MET A 160 -21.75 -5.47 -4.52
C MET A 160 -22.18 -6.70 -5.29
N ASP A 161 -22.92 -6.49 -6.39
CA ASP A 161 -23.32 -7.56 -7.29
C ASP A 161 -22.06 -8.12 -7.95
N THR A 162 -21.40 -9.05 -7.25
CA THR A 162 -20.15 -9.71 -7.66
C THR A 162 -20.32 -10.52 -8.94
N LYS A 163 -21.54 -10.58 -9.50
CA LYS A 163 -21.87 -11.56 -10.51
C LYS A 163 -21.25 -11.30 -11.88
N ARG A 164 -20.90 -10.07 -12.30
CA ARG A 164 -20.27 -9.84 -13.62
C ARG A 164 -19.45 -8.54 -13.75
N VAL A 165 -18.42 -8.31 -12.93
CA VAL A 165 -17.41 -7.28 -13.27
C VAL A 165 -16.40 -7.92 -14.24
N THR A 166 -16.36 -7.45 -15.49
CA THR A 166 -15.45 -7.96 -16.53
C THR A 166 -14.41 -6.91 -16.90
N ILE A 167 -13.35 -7.32 -17.59
CA ILE A 167 -12.34 -6.40 -18.15
C ILE A 167 -13.02 -5.34 -19.03
N ASN A 168 -13.93 -5.75 -19.93
CA ASN A 168 -14.66 -4.85 -20.82
C ASN A 168 -15.40 -3.76 -20.04
N LYS A 169 -16.10 -4.14 -18.95
CA LYS A 169 -16.83 -3.17 -18.12
C LYS A 169 -15.91 -2.20 -17.36
N VAL A 170 -14.74 -2.65 -16.93
CA VAL A 170 -13.75 -1.77 -16.27
C VAL A 170 -13.18 -0.78 -17.26
N LEU A 171 -12.82 -1.24 -18.47
CA LEU A 171 -12.24 -0.42 -19.52
C LEU A 171 -13.23 0.56 -20.15
N SER A 172 -14.52 0.22 -20.20
CA SER A 172 -15.58 1.07 -20.76
C SER A 172 -16.22 2.03 -19.75
N ASN A 173 -15.73 2.07 -18.51
CA ASN A 173 -16.25 2.95 -17.46
C ASN A 173 -15.45 4.26 -17.42
N ASP A 174 -15.93 5.27 -18.14
CA ASP A 174 -15.24 6.57 -18.27
C ASP A 174 -15.01 7.26 -16.92
N LEU A 175 -15.96 7.17 -16.00
CA LEU A 175 -15.80 7.73 -14.65
C LEU A 175 -14.64 7.06 -13.91
N LEU A 176 -14.58 5.72 -13.93
CA LEU A 176 -13.51 4.98 -13.28
C LEU A 176 -12.15 5.28 -13.92
N VAL A 177 -12.10 5.45 -15.25
CA VAL A 177 -10.89 5.85 -15.98
C VAL A 177 -10.42 7.23 -15.51
N GLN A 178 -11.31 8.23 -15.47
CA GLN A 178 -10.98 9.59 -15.04
C GLN A 178 -10.49 9.62 -13.58
N GLN A 179 -11.16 8.89 -12.69
CA GLN A 179 -10.75 8.74 -11.29
C GLN A 179 -9.33 8.15 -11.18
N ASN A 180 -9.03 7.10 -11.94
CA ASN A 180 -7.71 6.46 -11.90
C ASN A 180 -6.61 7.26 -12.60
N GLN A 181 -6.94 8.10 -13.58
CA GLN A 181 -6.00 9.09 -14.12
C GLN A 181 -5.62 10.14 -13.07
N TYR A 182 -6.59 10.61 -12.27
CA TYR A 182 -6.31 11.48 -11.13
C TYR A 182 -5.42 10.78 -10.10
N VAL A 183 -5.77 9.56 -9.69
CA VAL A 183 -4.96 8.78 -8.72
C VAL A 183 -3.54 8.53 -9.25
N GLN A 184 -3.38 8.20 -10.53
CA GLN A 184 -2.05 8.03 -11.12
C GLN A 184 -1.21 9.30 -10.98
N ARG A 185 -1.77 10.50 -11.22
CA ARG A 185 -1.05 11.76 -11.01
C ARG A 185 -0.63 11.97 -9.54
N CYS A 186 -1.46 11.57 -8.58
CA CYS A 186 -1.09 11.62 -7.16
C CYS A 186 0.08 10.69 -6.84
N ILE A 187 0.09 9.49 -7.43
CA ILE A 187 1.18 8.52 -7.28
C ILE A 187 2.45 9.01 -7.99
N ASP A 188 2.34 9.57 -9.19
CA ASP A 188 3.46 10.12 -9.96
C ASP A 188 4.13 11.27 -9.21
N TRP A 189 3.35 12.14 -8.58
CA TRP A 189 3.89 13.19 -7.71
C TRP A 189 4.78 12.61 -6.58
N ASN A 190 4.31 11.55 -5.93
CA ASN A 190 5.10 10.86 -4.91
C ASN A 190 6.32 10.15 -5.50
N ARG A 191 6.20 9.56 -6.70
CA ARG A 191 7.32 8.94 -7.41
C ARG A 191 8.46 9.94 -7.59
N ASP A 192 8.14 11.16 -8.00
CA ASP A 192 9.13 12.21 -8.20
C ASP A 192 9.76 12.69 -6.88
N VAL A 193 8.96 12.85 -5.83
CA VAL A 193 9.47 13.16 -4.48
C VAL A 193 10.40 12.05 -4.00
N LEU A 194 10.01 10.79 -4.10
CA LEU A 194 10.81 9.65 -3.64
C LEU A 194 12.10 9.49 -4.46
N LYS A 195 12.05 9.66 -5.78
CA LYS A 195 13.25 9.66 -6.63
C LYS A 195 14.23 10.74 -6.20
N LYS A 196 13.74 11.96 -5.96
CA LYS A 196 14.57 13.08 -5.51
C LYS A 196 15.14 12.84 -4.11
N GLU A 197 14.30 12.50 -3.15
CA GLU A 197 14.64 12.46 -1.72
C GLU A 197 15.37 11.18 -1.30
N LEU A 198 15.32 10.13 -2.12
CA LEU A 198 15.98 8.84 -1.89
C LEU A 198 17.04 8.51 -2.95
N GLY A 199 17.27 9.40 -3.93
CA GLY A 199 18.28 9.19 -4.98
C GLY A 199 17.96 8.02 -5.91
N LEU A 200 16.67 7.75 -6.16
CA LEU A 200 16.22 6.62 -6.98
C LEU A 200 16.09 6.99 -8.44
N THR A 201 16.32 6.00 -9.29
CA THR A 201 16.07 6.00 -10.72
C THR A 201 14.84 5.18 -11.05
N GLU A 202 14.30 5.31 -12.27
CA GLU A 202 13.18 4.46 -12.75
C GLU A 202 13.48 2.97 -12.65
N GLU A 203 14.74 2.64 -12.73
CA GLU A 203 15.28 1.30 -12.77
C GLU A 203 15.31 0.65 -11.35
N ASP A 204 15.04 1.44 -10.31
CA ASP A 204 14.85 1.01 -8.92
C ASP A 204 13.37 0.81 -8.57
N ILE A 205 12.45 1.11 -9.49
CA ILE A 205 11.00 1.17 -9.24
C ILE A 205 10.28 0.09 -10.04
N ILE A 206 9.34 -0.59 -9.40
CA ILE A 206 8.44 -1.56 -10.04
C ILE A 206 7.00 -1.15 -9.78
N ASP A 207 6.27 -0.96 -10.87
CA ASP A 207 4.85 -0.64 -10.85
C ASP A 207 4.00 -1.92 -10.70
N LEU A 208 3.28 -2.03 -9.59
CA LEU A 208 2.31 -3.10 -9.36
C LEU A 208 0.91 -2.66 -9.82
N PRO A 209 0.21 -3.48 -10.62
CA PRO A 209 -1.16 -3.18 -11.01
C PRO A 209 -2.09 -2.94 -9.81
N ALA A 210 -2.66 -1.75 -9.72
CA ALA A 210 -3.65 -1.37 -8.72
C ALA A 210 -4.82 -0.63 -9.39
N LEU A 211 -6.01 -0.62 -8.79
CA LEU A 211 -7.10 0.25 -9.21
C LEU A 211 -7.79 0.82 -7.99
N PHE A 212 -8.33 2.02 -8.15
CA PHE A 212 -9.03 2.74 -7.10
C PHE A 212 -10.39 3.23 -7.61
N LYS A 213 -11.26 3.58 -6.69
CA LYS A 213 -12.46 4.40 -6.94
C LYS A 213 -12.46 5.56 -5.96
N LEU A 214 -13.05 6.68 -6.33
CA LEU A 214 -13.22 7.79 -5.39
C LEU A 214 -14.51 7.59 -4.59
N ASP A 215 -14.44 7.88 -3.29
CA ASP A 215 -15.60 7.96 -2.40
C ASP A 215 -16.36 9.29 -2.60
N LYS A 216 -17.37 9.55 -1.77
CA LYS A 216 -18.21 10.75 -1.86
C LYS A 216 -17.44 12.04 -1.52
N GLN A 217 -16.30 11.92 -0.85
CA GLN A 217 -15.41 13.00 -0.44
C GLN A 217 -14.29 13.21 -1.48
N GLY A 218 -14.32 12.48 -2.60
CA GLY A 218 -13.29 12.55 -3.63
C GLY A 218 -11.98 11.87 -3.24
N LYS A 219 -11.96 11.06 -2.18
CA LYS A 219 -10.78 10.35 -1.70
C LYS A 219 -10.75 8.93 -2.26
N ALA A 220 -9.57 8.43 -2.58
CA ALA A 220 -9.40 7.13 -3.21
C ALA A 220 -9.52 5.99 -2.20
N VAL A 221 -10.25 4.94 -2.59
CA VAL A 221 -10.28 3.63 -1.92
C VAL A 221 -9.93 2.53 -2.93
N PRO A 222 -9.27 1.44 -2.50
CA PRO A 222 -8.92 0.34 -3.40
C PRO A 222 -10.17 -0.27 -4.05
N TYR A 223 -10.13 -0.47 -5.37
CA TYR A 223 -11.19 -1.12 -6.14
C TYR A 223 -11.16 -2.64 -5.95
N PHE A 224 -9.97 -3.20 -5.81
CA PHE A 224 -9.68 -4.57 -5.43
C PHE A 224 -8.47 -4.57 -4.47
N PRO A 225 -8.19 -5.68 -3.77
CA PRO A 225 -7.08 -5.75 -2.82
C PRO A 225 -5.75 -5.24 -3.35
N ASN A 226 -5.19 -4.25 -2.69
CA ASN A 226 -4.02 -3.54 -3.20
C ASN A 226 -2.73 -4.29 -2.87
N MET A 227 -2.14 -4.91 -3.89
CA MET A 227 -1.00 -5.82 -3.72
C MET A 227 0.25 -5.18 -3.11
N VAL A 228 0.40 -3.85 -3.13
CA VAL A 228 1.55 -3.16 -2.50
C VAL A 228 1.55 -3.31 -0.96
N THR A 229 0.38 -3.52 -0.36
CA THR A 229 0.17 -3.68 1.09
C THR A 229 0.55 -5.09 1.61
N MET A 230 1.63 -5.65 1.07
CA MET A 230 2.12 -7.01 1.36
C MET A 230 2.95 -7.11 2.63
N ILE A 231 3.00 -8.29 3.26
CA ILE A 231 3.97 -8.60 4.32
C ILE A 231 5.28 -9.02 3.68
N ILE A 232 6.40 -8.52 4.19
CA ILE A 232 7.74 -8.80 3.65
C ILE A 232 8.59 -9.47 4.72
N LEU A 233 8.84 -10.77 4.54
CA LEU A 233 9.65 -11.62 5.42
C LEU A 233 10.87 -12.13 4.65
N ALA A 234 11.94 -11.33 4.64
CA ALA A 234 13.11 -11.57 3.80
C ALA A 234 12.72 -11.75 2.32
N LYS A 235 12.83 -12.96 1.78
CA LYS A 235 12.47 -13.27 0.39
C LYS A 235 11.01 -13.70 0.21
N ASP A 236 10.27 -13.94 1.29
CA ASP A 236 8.88 -14.38 1.24
C ASP A 236 7.93 -13.18 1.32
N LEU A 237 7.04 -13.07 0.33
CA LEU A 237 6.05 -12.02 0.23
C LEU A 237 4.65 -12.58 0.50
N GLY A 238 3.98 -12.07 1.53
CA GLY A 238 2.56 -12.30 1.80
C GLY A 238 1.72 -11.22 1.14
N ILE A 239 1.32 -11.45 -0.12
CA ILE A 239 0.67 -10.45 -0.97
C ILE A 239 -0.86 -10.57 -0.84
N PRO A 240 -1.63 -9.48 -0.65
CA PRO A 240 -3.08 -9.55 -0.70
C PRO A 240 -3.56 -10.17 -2.02
N LYS A 241 -4.44 -11.18 -1.95
CA LYS A 241 -4.99 -11.77 -3.18
C LYS A 241 -5.89 -10.75 -3.87
N PRO A 242 -5.60 -10.33 -5.12
CA PRO A 242 -6.33 -9.24 -5.78
C PRO A 242 -7.72 -9.64 -6.29
N PHE A 243 -8.02 -10.94 -6.38
CA PHE A 243 -9.26 -11.46 -7.00
C PHE A 243 -9.53 -10.84 -8.38
N GLY A 244 -8.49 -10.64 -9.18
CA GLY A 244 -8.59 -10.07 -10.52
C GLY A 244 -9.21 -11.02 -11.56
N PRO A 245 -9.24 -10.60 -12.83
CA PRO A 245 -9.77 -11.42 -13.92
C PRO A 245 -9.07 -12.78 -14.01
N VAL A 246 -9.84 -13.86 -14.09
CA VAL A 246 -9.30 -15.22 -14.23
C VAL A 246 -9.26 -15.63 -15.70
N THR A 247 -8.06 -15.90 -16.20
CA THR A 247 -7.78 -16.19 -17.62
C THR A 247 -6.92 -17.46 -17.72
N GLY A 248 -7.44 -18.51 -18.34
CA GLY A 248 -6.75 -19.81 -18.40
C GLY A 248 -6.54 -20.46 -17.02
N GLY A 249 -7.48 -20.28 -16.09
CA GLY A 249 -7.44 -20.88 -14.75
C GLY A 249 -6.68 -20.08 -13.69
N GLU A 250 -5.98 -19.00 -14.05
CA GLU A 250 -5.18 -18.19 -13.13
C GLU A 250 -5.58 -16.71 -13.19
N CYS A 251 -5.43 -16.00 -12.06
CA CYS A 251 -5.65 -14.56 -11.99
C CYS A 251 -4.53 -13.81 -12.73
N CYS A 252 -4.89 -12.97 -13.72
CA CYS A 252 -3.89 -12.25 -14.52
C CYS A 252 -3.09 -11.23 -13.71
N LEU A 253 -3.65 -10.66 -12.64
CA LEU A 253 -2.96 -9.78 -11.71
C LEU A 253 -1.91 -10.54 -10.88
N GLU A 254 -2.26 -11.72 -10.36
CA GLU A 254 -1.30 -12.57 -9.64
C GLU A 254 -0.14 -12.98 -10.54
N ARG A 255 -0.45 -13.45 -11.77
CA ARG A 255 0.55 -13.81 -12.77
C ARG A 255 1.47 -12.64 -13.09
N ARG A 256 0.90 -11.44 -13.30
CA ARG A 256 1.69 -10.23 -13.59
C ARG A 256 2.61 -9.90 -12.43
N THR A 257 2.12 -9.92 -11.19
CA THR A 257 2.93 -9.65 -10.00
C THR A 257 4.05 -10.68 -9.83
N ARG A 258 3.79 -11.98 -10.03
CA ARG A 258 4.84 -13.02 -10.06
C ARG A 258 5.91 -12.71 -11.10
N SER A 259 5.50 -12.39 -12.33
CA SER A 259 6.43 -12.09 -13.43
C SER A 259 7.34 -10.89 -13.16
N LEU A 260 6.92 -9.97 -12.29
CA LEU A 260 7.71 -8.78 -11.91
C LEU A 260 8.66 -9.08 -10.74
N LEU A 261 8.24 -9.90 -9.78
CA LEU A 261 8.94 -10.04 -8.49
C LEU A 261 9.77 -11.33 -8.39
N GLU A 262 9.32 -12.44 -8.96
CA GLU A 262 10.03 -13.73 -8.89
C GLU A 262 11.41 -13.70 -9.58
N PRO A 263 11.63 -12.99 -10.70
CA PRO A 263 12.97 -12.82 -11.28
C PRO A 263 13.98 -12.15 -10.35
N LEU A 264 13.52 -11.45 -9.30
CA LEU A 264 14.38 -10.84 -8.27
C LEU A 264 14.76 -11.83 -7.14
N GLY A 265 14.31 -13.09 -7.24
CA GLY A 265 14.49 -14.12 -6.22
C GLY A 265 13.48 -14.04 -5.07
N LEU A 266 12.35 -13.34 -5.27
CA LEU A 266 11.27 -13.20 -4.29
C LEU A 266 10.24 -14.33 -4.47
N ARG A 267 9.62 -14.76 -3.36
CA ARG A 267 8.59 -15.82 -3.33
C ARG A 267 7.23 -15.21 -3.05
N CYS A 268 6.37 -15.17 -4.07
CA CYS A 268 5.04 -14.58 -3.97
C CYS A 268 4.00 -15.57 -3.45
N ARG A 269 3.44 -15.32 -2.26
CA ARG A 269 2.27 -16.05 -1.72
C ARG A 269 1.07 -15.13 -1.61
N PHE A 270 -0.02 -15.45 -2.31
CA PHE A 270 -1.24 -14.65 -2.28
C PHE A 270 -2.16 -15.09 -1.16
N LEU A 271 -2.49 -14.17 -0.25
CA LEU A 271 -3.27 -14.42 0.95
C LEU A 271 -4.76 -14.19 0.67
N GLU A 272 -5.59 -15.21 0.91
CA GLU A 272 -7.04 -15.17 0.64
C GLU A 272 -7.86 -14.49 1.75
N GLU A 273 -7.41 -14.57 3.00
CA GLU A 273 -8.16 -14.12 4.18
C GLU A 273 -8.14 -12.59 4.39
N VAL A 274 -7.78 -11.80 3.38
CA VAL A 274 -7.89 -10.33 3.43
C VAL A 274 -9.35 -9.86 3.32
N ALA A 275 -10.26 -10.73 2.87
CA ALA A 275 -11.67 -10.37 2.69
C ALA A 275 -12.38 -9.87 3.97
N SER A 276 -11.95 -10.32 5.15
CA SER A 276 -12.44 -9.80 6.45
C SER A 276 -11.93 -8.40 6.77
N TYR A 277 -10.71 -8.05 6.34
CA TYR A 277 -10.10 -6.73 6.54
C TYR A 277 -10.58 -5.71 5.50
N HIS A 278 -10.78 -6.16 4.26
CA HIS A 278 -11.29 -5.33 3.16
C HIS A 278 -12.69 -4.80 3.36
N GLY A 279 -13.55 -5.54 4.05
CA GLY A 279 -14.87 -5.06 4.44
C GLY A 279 -14.83 -3.86 5.38
N SER A 280 -13.69 -3.65 6.05
CA SER A 280 -13.43 -2.59 7.02
C SER A 280 -12.43 -1.55 6.49
N LEU A 281 -12.25 -1.43 5.17
CA LEU A 281 -11.30 -0.52 4.51
C LEU A 281 -9.81 -0.81 4.81
N GLY A 282 -9.49 -1.97 5.41
CA GLY A 282 -8.11 -2.39 5.69
C GLY A 282 -7.59 -3.44 4.71
N GLU A 283 -6.28 -3.52 4.60
CA GLU A 283 -5.51 -4.50 3.80
C GLU A 283 -4.65 -5.40 4.71
N VAL A 284 -3.80 -6.27 4.15
CA VAL A 284 -2.96 -7.20 4.94
C VAL A 284 -2.03 -6.47 5.93
N ARG A 285 -1.39 -5.38 5.51
CA ARG A 285 -0.57 -4.54 6.41
C ARG A 285 -1.36 -3.87 7.52
N CYS A 286 -2.63 -3.55 7.30
CA CYS A 286 -3.47 -2.96 8.34
C CYS A 286 -3.72 -3.94 9.52
N GLY A 287 -3.55 -5.24 9.31
CA GLY A 287 -3.74 -6.27 10.33
C GLY A 287 -2.44 -6.90 10.86
N THR A 288 -1.26 -6.50 10.38
CA THR A 288 0.00 -7.17 10.69
C THR A 288 1.13 -6.17 10.95
N ASN A 289 2.08 -6.54 11.81
CA ASN A 289 3.29 -5.75 12.05
C ASN A 289 4.48 -6.70 12.21
N VAL A 290 5.67 -6.27 11.82
CA VAL A 290 6.89 -7.09 11.82
C VAL A 290 7.96 -6.40 12.64
N HIS A 291 8.33 -7.00 13.77
CA HIS A 291 9.54 -6.62 14.48
C HIS A 291 10.77 -7.16 13.73
N ARG A 292 11.72 -6.29 13.40
CA ARG A 292 12.90 -6.62 12.59
C ARG A 292 14.18 -6.46 13.40
N GLN A 293 15.24 -7.13 12.95
CA GLN A 293 16.56 -6.94 13.51
C GLN A 293 17.01 -5.47 13.28
N PRO A 294 17.60 -4.80 14.30
CA PRO A 294 18.18 -3.48 14.12
C PRO A 294 19.32 -3.48 13.09
N PHE A 295 19.61 -2.32 12.50
CA PHE A 295 20.75 -2.16 11.62
C PHE A 295 22.07 -2.51 12.33
N ALA A 296 23.00 -3.11 11.58
CA ALA A 296 24.35 -3.34 12.07
C ALA A 296 25.12 -2.01 12.24
N PHE A 297 24.85 -1.03 11.37
CA PHE A 297 25.39 0.32 11.44
C PHE A 297 24.98 1.00 12.75
N LYS A 298 25.94 1.68 13.40
CA LYS A 298 25.72 2.32 14.70
C LYS A 298 25.25 3.75 14.50
N TRP A 299 24.09 4.09 15.08
CA TRP A 299 23.43 5.39 14.83
C TRP A 299 24.28 6.59 15.27
N TRP A 300 25.14 6.43 16.28
CA TRP A 300 26.05 7.50 16.74
C TRP A 300 27.22 7.77 15.76
N HIS A 301 27.35 7.01 14.67
CA HIS A 301 28.26 7.32 13.55
C HIS A 301 27.58 8.09 12.42
N VAL A 302 26.28 8.36 12.50
CA VAL A 302 25.60 9.23 11.54
C VAL A 302 26.11 10.67 11.74
N THR A 303 26.40 11.37 10.64
CA THR A 303 26.61 12.82 10.63
C THR A 303 25.33 13.46 10.06
N PRO A 304 24.39 13.93 10.90
CA PRO A 304 23.04 14.32 10.48
C PRO A 304 22.99 15.48 9.48
#